data_AF-A0A9R0WH07-F1
#
_entry.id   AF-A0A9R0WH07-F1
#
_cell.length_a   1.000
_cell.length_b   1.000
_cell.length_c   1.000
_cell.angle_alpha   90.00
_cell.angle_beta   90.00
_cell.angle_gamma   90.00
#
_symmetry.space_group_name_H-M   'P 1'
#
loop_
_entity.id
_entity.type
_entity.pdbx_description
1 polymer ?
#
loop_
_entity_poly.entity_id
_entity_poly.type
_entity_poly.pdbx_seq_one_letter_code
_entity_poly.pdbx_strand_id
1 'polypeptide(L)'
;MAVARLVAAPFPLAAVSERAARKESERRTYLVAALMSSLGITSMAAAAVYYRFAWQMEGGEIPVTEMLGTLALSVGAAVGMEFWARWAHRALWHASLWDMHESHHLPRDGPFELNDVFAIVNAVPAMALLAFGFFNRGLVPGLCFGAGLGITLFGMAYMFVHDGLVHRRFPVGPIENVPYFRRVAAAHQIHHMDKFDSVPYGLFLGPKELEEVGGTEELEKEVQRRIRRRQKSDAMQ
;
A
#
# COMPACT_ATOMS: atom_id res chain seq x y z
N MET A 1 -4.85 8.96 66.82
CA MET A 1 -5.77 9.13 65.68
C MET A 1 -5.02 9.87 64.58
N ALA A 2 -4.43 9.15 63.63
CA ALA A 2 -3.77 9.74 62.46
C ALA A 2 -4.09 8.86 61.25
N VAL A 3 -5.14 9.24 60.52
CA VAL A 3 -5.53 8.59 59.27
C VAL A 3 -4.64 9.18 58.18
N ALA A 4 -3.63 8.41 57.76
CA ALA A 4 -2.85 8.73 56.58
C ALA A 4 -3.76 8.61 55.35
N ARG A 5 -4.12 9.76 54.75
CA ARG A 5 -4.73 9.80 53.43
C ARG A 5 -3.69 9.32 52.42
N LEU A 6 -3.87 8.09 51.91
CA LEU A 6 -3.30 7.69 50.63
C LEU A 6 -3.86 8.61 49.56
N VAL A 7 -3.06 9.56 49.10
CA VAL A 7 -3.31 10.29 47.85
C VAL A 7 -3.08 9.27 46.73
N ALA A 8 -4.17 8.79 46.14
CA ALA A 8 -4.10 8.01 44.91
C ALA A 8 -3.39 8.86 43.84
N ALA A 9 -2.28 8.34 43.31
CA ALA A 9 -1.63 8.94 42.16
C ALA A 9 -2.63 8.99 40.98
N PRO A 10 -2.72 10.10 40.23
CA PRO A 10 -3.61 10.18 39.08
C PRO A 10 -3.05 9.30 37.93
N PHE A 11 -3.58 8.09 37.74
CA PHE A 11 -3.46 7.34 36.48
C PHE A 11 -4.54 7.83 35.48
N PRO A 12 -4.44 7.65 34.15
CA PRO A 12 -3.37 7.93 33.19
C PRO A 12 -3.88 8.83 32.03
N LEU A 13 -4.83 9.73 32.26
CA LEU A 13 -5.50 10.50 31.19
C LEU A 13 -4.52 11.36 30.35
N ALA A 14 -3.52 11.95 30.99
CA ALA A 14 -2.48 12.74 30.33
C ALA A 14 -1.60 11.88 29.40
N ALA A 15 -1.24 10.67 29.83
CA ALA A 15 -0.45 9.74 29.01
C ALA A 15 -1.26 9.23 27.80
N VAL A 16 -2.57 9.05 27.95
CA VAL A 16 -3.47 8.66 26.86
C VAL A 16 -3.63 9.80 25.83
N SER A 17 -3.81 11.03 26.29
CA SER A 17 -3.94 12.20 25.39
C SER A 17 -2.63 12.51 24.67
N GLU A 18 -1.49 12.41 25.35
CA GLU A 18 -0.16 12.58 24.75
C GLU A 18 0.12 11.51 23.68
N ARG A 19 -0.22 10.24 23.97
CA ARG A 19 -0.11 9.16 22.98
C ARG A 19 -1.03 9.38 21.78
N ALA A 20 -2.23 9.90 21.99
CA ALA A 20 -3.16 10.22 20.91
C ALA A 20 -2.64 11.36 20.03
N ALA A 21 -2.15 12.45 20.64
CA ALA A 21 -1.55 13.59 19.93
C ALA A 21 -0.31 13.18 19.13
N ARG A 22 0.55 12.33 19.70
CA ARG A 22 1.71 11.77 19.00
C ARG A 22 1.31 10.99 17.75
N LYS A 23 0.32 10.09 17.87
CA LYS A 23 -0.22 9.32 16.74
C LYS A 23 -0.81 10.21 15.66
N GLU A 24 -1.51 11.28 16.04
CA GLU A 24 -2.05 12.24 15.08
C GLU A 24 -0.96 13.00 14.32
N SER A 25 0.07 13.47 15.04
CA SER A 25 1.24 14.11 14.45
C SER A 25 2.00 13.18 13.49
N GLU A 26 2.21 11.92 13.90
CA GLU A 26 2.79 10.88 13.04
C GLU A 26 1.96 10.71 11.76
N ARG A 27 0.63 10.48 11.87
CA ARG A 27 -0.26 10.30 10.71
C ARG A 27 -0.26 11.49 9.76
N ARG A 28 -0.19 12.72 10.29
CA ARG A 28 -0.08 13.93 9.47
C ARG A 28 1.26 14.00 8.75
N THR A 29 2.35 13.64 9.42
CA THR A 29 3.68 13.57 8.82
C THR A 29 3.71 12.56 7.67
N TYR A 30 3.13 11.38 7.87
CA TYR A 30 2.97 10.39 6.80
C TYR A 30 2.11 10.88 5.65
N LEU A 31 1.00 11.56 5.93
CA LEU A 31 0.17 12.11 4.88
C LEU A 31 0.95 13.08 4.01
N VAL A 32 1.69 14.01 4.64
CA VAL A 32 2.52 14.97 3.90
C VAL A 32 3.60 14.24 3.10
N ALA A 33 4.29 13.25 3.69
CA ALA A 33 5.28 12.46 2.99
C ALA A 33 4.69 11.69 1.79
N ALA A 34 3.54 11.05 1.97
CA ALA A 34 2.82 10.31 0.93
C ALA A 34 2.38 11.24 -0.21
N LEU A 35 1.84 12.43 0.11
CA LEU A 35 1.42 13.40 -0.90
C LEU A 35 2.61 13.98 -1.67
N MET A 36 3.67 14.40 -0.97
CA MET A 36 4.87 14.97 -1.60
C MET A 36 5.61 13.96 -2.45
N SER A 37 5.77 12.72 -1.97
CA SER A 37 6.38 11.64 -2.75
C SER A 37 5.54 11.26 -3.96
N SER A 38 4.21 11.14 -3.81
CA SER A 38 3.32 10.83 -4.93
C SER A 38 3.33 11.93 -5.98
N LEU A 39 3.30 13.20 -5.57
CA LEU A 39 3.42 14.34 -6.50
C LEU A 39 4.77 14.30 -7.21
N GLY A 40 5.87 14.14 -6.47
CA GLY A 40 7.21 14.07 -7.04
C GLY A 40 7.39 12.91 -8.03
N ILE A 41 6.98 11.70 -7.65
CA ILE A 41 7.06 10.51 -8.50
C ILE A 41 6.18 10.67 -9.74
N THR A 42 4.94 11.18 -9.59
CA THR A 42 4.02 11.36 -10.71
C THR A 42 4.53 12.43 -11.68
N SER A 43 5.01 13.57 -11.17
CA SER A 43 5.61 14.63 -11.99
C SER A 43 6.86 14.14 -12.71
N MET A 44 7.74 13.40 -12.01
CA MET A 44 8.94 12.83 -12.61
C MET A 44 8.61 11.77 -13.67
N ALA A 45 7.63 10.91 -13.42
CA ALA A 45 7.17 9.92 -14.39
C ALA A 45 6.58 10.58 -15.64
N ALA A 46 5.73 11.60 -15.48
CA ALA A 46 5.16 12.36 -16.59
C ALA A 46 6.25 13.06 -17.42
N ALA A 47 7.21 13.72 -16.75
CA ALA A 47 8.35 14.33 -17.41
C ALA A 47 9.21 13.28 -18.14
N ALA A 48 9.50 12.14 -17.50
CA ALA A 48 10.31 11.07 -18.09
C ALA A 48 9.64 10.47 -19.33
N VAL A 49 8.33 10.23 -19.30
CA VAL A 49 7.53 9.78 -20.46
C VAL A 49 7.62 10.83 -21.58
N TYR A 50 7.41 12.10 -21.25
CA TYR A 50 7.47 13.20 -22.23
C TYR A 50 8.85 13.29 -22.90
N TYR A 51 9.92 13.41 -22.11
CA TYR A 51 11.28 13.54 -22.63
C TYR A 51 11.73 12.31 -23.40
N ARG A 52 11.34 11.10 -22.96
CA ARG A 52 11.61 9.87 -23.71
C ARG A 52 11.02 9.94 -25.12
N PHE A 53 9.73 10.21 -25.26
CA PHE A 53 9.11 10.21 -26.58
C PHE A 53 9.50 11.42 -27.40
N ALA A 54 9.75 12.58 -26.79
CA ALA A 54 10.36 13.72 -27.47
C ALA A 54 11.71 13.34 -28.10
N TRP A 55 12.58 12.65 -27.35
CA TRP A 55 13.87 12.19 -27.83
C TRP A 55 13.76 11.16 -28.95
N GLN A 56 12.76 10.28 -28.90
CA GLN A 56 12.53 9.27 -29.95
C GLN A 56 11.98 9.87 -31.25
N MET A 57 11.24 10.98 -31.16
CA MET A 57 10.66 11.69 -32.31
C MET A 57 11.62 12.68 -32.98
N GLU A 58 12.86 12.84 -32.51
CA GLU A 58 13.86 13.71 -33.17
C GLU A 58 14.11 13.34 -34.64
N GLY A 59 13.87 12.08 -35.04
CA GLY A 59 13.96 11.62 -36.42
C GLY A 59 12.74 11.95 -37.30
N GLY A 60 11.72 12.64 -36.76
CA GLY A 60 10.49 12.99 -37.47
C GLY A 60 9.44 11.88 -37.56
N GLU A 61 9.78 10.66 -37.14
CA GLU A 61 8.86 9.51 -37.10
C GLU A 61 8.21 9.37 -35.72
N ILE A 62 6.92 9.04 -35.70
CA ILE A 62 6.20 8.74 -34.45
C ILE A 62 6.39 7.26 -34.12
N PRO A 63 6.99 6.90 -32.97
CA PRO A 63 7.30 5.51 -32.62
C PRO A 63 6.07 4.77 -32.06
N VAL A 64 5.01 4.62 -32.87
CA VAL A 64 3.69 4.11 -32.44
C VAL A 64 3.79 2.75 -31.76
N THR A 65 4.57 1.81 -32.32
CA THR A 65 4.74 0.47 -31.74
C THR A 65 5.37 0.52 -30.34
N GLU A 66 6.37 1.39 -30.15
CA GLU A 66 6.99 1.59 -28.84
C GLU A 66 6.03 2.24 -27.86
N MET A 67 5.27 3.25 -28.28
CA MET A 67 4.29 3.93 -27.43
C MET A 67 3.20 2.97 -26.94
N LEU A 68 2.61 2.20 -27.85
CA LEU A 68 1.59 1.20 -27.52
C LEU A 68 2.18 0.08 -26.65
N GLY A 69 3.38 -0.40 -26.96
CA GLY A 69 4.07 -1.40 -26.16
C GLY A 69 4.38 -0.90 -24.74
N THR A 70 4.86 0.34 -24.61
CA THR A 70 5.13 0.98 -23.32
C THR A 70 3.85 1.08 -22.47
N LEU A 71 2.75 1.53 -23.07
CA LEU A 71 1.46 1.61 -22.39
C LEU A 71 0.95 0.22 -21.97
N ALA A 72 0.98 -0.75 -22.89
CA ALA A 72 0.53 -2.11 -22.63
C ALA A 72 1.34 -2.77 -21.50
N LEU A 73 2.67 -2.62 -21.50
CA LEU A 73 3.53 -3.15 -20.45
C LEU A 73 3.37 -2.41 -19.12
N SER A 74 3.07 -1.11 -19.14
CA SER A 74 2.74 -0.37 -17.92
C SER A 74 1.45 -0.88 -17.26
N VAL A 75 0.36 -1.00 -18.03
CA VAL A 75 -0.90 -1.56 -17.51
C VAL A 75 -0.72 -3.03 -17.11
N GLY A 76 -0.09 -3.81 -17.97
CA GLY A 76 0.16 -5.23 -17.75
C GLY A 76 1.02 -5.50 -16.51
N ALA A 77 2.09 -4.75 -16.30
CA ALA A 77 2.94 -4.88 -15.12
C ALA A 77 2.21 -4.41 -13.85
N ALA A 78 1.43 -3.33 -13.91
CA ALA A 78 0.64 -2.89 -12.75
C ALA A 78 -0.37 -3.96 -12.30
N VAL A 79 -1.04 -4.63 -13.24
CA VAL A 79 -1.93 -5.76 -12.93
C VAL A 79 -1.14 -7.00 -12.50
N GLY A 80 -0.05 -7.32 -13.21
CA GLY A 80 0.82 -8.46 -12.93
C GLY A 80 1.44 -8.43 -11.54
N MET A 81 1.73 -7.23 -11.03
CA MET A 81 2.25 -7.04 -9.67
C MET A 81 1.29 -7.52 -8.58
N GLU A 82 -0.03 -7.49 -8.78
CA GLU A 82 -0.97 -8.09 -7.83
C GLU A 82 -0.76 -9.60 -7.73
N PHE A 83 -0.57 -10.29 -8.86
CA PHE A 83 -0.33 -11.72 -8.88
C PHE A 83 1.05 -12.08 -8.31
N TRP A 84 2.07 -11.29 -8.66
CA TRP A 84 3.42 -11.44 -8.10
C TRP A 84 3.40 -11.24 -6.58
N ALA A 85 2.83 -10.13 -6.09
CA ALA A 85 2.76 -9.82 -4.67
C ALA A 85 1.96 -10.89 -3.91
N ARG A 86 0.82 -11.34 -4.43
CA ARG A 86 0.04 -12.45 -3.87
C ARG A 86 0.88 -13.72 -3.73
N TRP A 87 1.59 -14.10 -4.81
CA TRP A 87 2.43 -15.29 -4.78
C TRP A 87 3.59 -15.13 -3.79
N ALA A 88 4.31 -14.00 -3.84
CA ALA A 88 5.44 -13.73 -2.95
C ALA A 88 5.00 -13.68 -1.49
N HIS A 89 3.84 -13.09 -1.20
CA HIS A 89 3.26 -13.01 0.12
C HIS A 89 3.01 -14.41 0.69
N ARG A 90 2.39 -15.30 -0.08
CA ARG A 90 2.16 -16.69 0.34
C ARG A 90 3.42 -17.53 0.39
N ALA A 91 4.21 -17.53 -0.68
CA ALA A 91 5.29 -18.49 -0.90
C ALA A 91 6.62 -18.08 -0.27
N LEU A 92 6.83 -16.77 -0.02
CA LEU A 92 8.06 -16.25 0.53
C LEU A 92 7.82 -15.60 1.90
N TRP A 93 6.90 -14.63 2.00
CA TRP A 93 6.71 -13.84 3.22
C TRP A 93 6.07 -14.63 4.37
N HIS A 94 5.13 -15.54 4.07
CA HIS A 94 4.58 -16.51 5.04
C HIS A 94 5.38 -17.82 5.14
N ALA A 95 6.59 -17.84 4.59
CA ALA A 95 7.47 -19.01 4.63
C ALA A 95 8.89 -18.59 5.04
N SER A 96 9.83 -18.55 4.09
CA SER A 96 11.25 -18.29 4.38
C SER A 96 11.57 -16.87 4.84
N LEU A 97 10.66 -15.91 4.65
CA LEU A 97 10.83 -14.49 5.01
C LEU A 97 9.87 -14.05 6.12
N TRP A 98 9.34 -15.00 6.91
CA TRP A 98 8.42 -14.72 8.01
C TRP A 98 9.01 -13.77 9.05
N ASP A 99 10.27 -13.94 9.45
CA ASP A 99 10.91 -13.06 10.45
C ASP A 99 10.86 -11.56 10.06
N MET A 100 10.81 -11.26 8.75
CA MET A 100 10.63 -9.91 8.26
C MET A 100 9.16 -9.50 8.23
N HIS A 101 8.30 -10.42 7.78
CA HIS A 101 6.87 -10.17 7.62
C HIS A 101 6.09 -10.18 8.95
N GLU A 102 6.57 -10.84 9.99
CA GLU A 102 5.93 -10.91 11.32
C GLU A 102 5.74 -9.51 11.91
N SER A 103 6.70 -8.60 11.67
CA SER A 103 6.59 -7.19 12.06
C SER A 103 5.32 -6.50 11.54
N HIS A 104 4.76 -7.02 10.44
CA HIS A 104 3.52 -6.55 9.83
C HIS A 104 2.25 -7.07 10.51
N HIS A 105 2.31 -8.28 11.06
CA HIS A 105 1.22 -8.95 11.77
C HIS A 105 1.08 -8.46 13.21
N LEU A 106 2.18 -7.98 13.78
CA LEU A 106 2.22 -7.43 15.13
C LEU A 106 1.77 -5.96 15.17
N PRO A 107 1.29 -5.47 16.34
CA PRO A 107 1.00 -4.05 16.50
C PRO A 107 2.26 -3.21 16.28
N ARG A 108 2.23 -2.34 15.26
CA ARG A 108 3.33 -1.44 14.90
C ARG A 108 3.86 -0.63 16.08
N ASP A 109 5.18 -0.57 16.19
CA ASP A 109 5.91 0.38 17.03
C ASP A 109 6.86 1.24 16.19
N GLY A 110 6.76 2.56 16.33
CA GLY A 110 7.59 3.50 15.58
C GLY A 110 7.31 3.52 14.06
N PRO A 111 8.10 4.31 13.31
CA PRO A 111 7.70 4.73 11.97
C PRO A 111 7.97 3.74 10.82
N PHE A 112 8.79 2.72 11.05
CA PHE A 112 9.18 1.75 10.04
C PHE A 112 8.95 0.34 10.59
N GLU A 113 8.61 -0.57 9.70
CA GLU A 113 8.53 -2.01 9.97
C GLU A 113 9.61 -2.73 9.16
N LEU A 114 10.12 -3.86 9.67
CA LEU A 114 11.06 -4.68 8.91
C LEU A 114 10.43 -5.15 7.58
N ASN A 115 9.11 -5.31 7.57
CA ASN A 115 8.31 -5.59 6.38
C ASN A 115 8.44 -4.53 5.27
N ASP A 116 8.77 -3.27 5.59
CA ASP A 116 8.94 -2.20 4.59
C ASP A 116 10.10 -2.50 3.61
N VAL A 117 11.01 -3.42 3.96
CA VAL A 117 12.06 -3.90 3.05
C VAL A 117 11.48 -4.52 1.77
N PHE A 118 10.31 -5.18 1.82
CA PHE A 118 9.70 -5.75 0.61
C PHE A 118 9.30 -4.68 -0.40
N ALA A 119 8.90 -3.49 0.06
CA ALA A 119 8.65 -2.36 -0.84
C ALA A 119 9.94 -1.92 -1.54
N ILE A 120 11.06 -1.85 -0.81
CA ILE A 120 12.38 -1.49 -1.36
C ILE A 120 12.85 -2.55 -2.38
N VAL A 121 12.73 -3.84 -2.06
CA VAL A 121 13.14 -4.94 -2.95
C VAL A 121 12.39 -4.88 -4.28
N ASN A 122 11.11 -4.49 -4.28
CA ASN A 122 10.35 -4.31 -5.52
C ASN A 122 10.59 -2.95 -6.21
N ALA A 123 10.99 -1.91 -5.47
CA ALA A 123 11.31 -0.61 -6.03
C ALA A 123 12.63 -0.61 -6.83
N VAL A 124 13.64 -1.35 -6.38
CA VAL A 124 14.94 -1.48 -7.07
C VAL A 124 14.81 -1.94 -8.53
N PRO A 125 14.14 -3.06 -8.86
CA PRO A 125 13.97 -3.48 -10.25
C PRO A 125 13.10 -2.51 -11.04
N ALA A 126 12.11 -1.86 -10.44
CA ALA A 126 11.32 -0.81 -11.11
C ALA A 126 12.20 0.37 -11.53
N MET A 127 13.06 0.86 -10.64
CA MET A 127 14.01 1.94 -10.94
C MET A 127 15.03 1.52 -12.00
N ALA A 128 15.53 0.29 -11.95
CA ALA A 128 16.47 -0.23 -12.95
C ALA A 128 15.82 -0.29 -14.35
N LEU A 129 14.58 -0.77 -14.44
CA LEU A 129 13.81 -0.82 -15.68
C LEU A 129 13.49 0.58 -16.23
N LEU A 130 13.12 1.52 -15.36
CA LEU A 130 12.89 2.92 -15.73
C LEU A 130 14.17 3.58 -16.23
N ALA A 131 15.30 3.40 -15.54
CA ALA A 131 16.58 3.96 -15.94
C ALA A 131 17.07 3.37 -17.26
N PHE A 132 17.09 2.04 -17.39
CA PHE A 132 17.48 1.37 -18.62
C PHE A 132 16.59 1.81 -19.79
N GLY A 133 15.28 1.85 -19.55
CA GLY A 133 14.33 2.37 -20.51
C GLY A 133 14.70 3.79 -20.93
N PHE A 134 14.66 4.74 -20.00
CA PHE A 134 14.86 6.16 -20.24
C PHE A 134 16.14 6.49 -21.02
N PHE A 135 17.27 5.88 -20.66
CA PHE A 135 18.57 6.19 -21.27
C PHE A 135 18.87 5.47 -22.59
N ASN A 136 17.97 4.60 -23.08
CA ASN A 136 18.19 3.85 -24.32
C ASN A 136 17.03 4.01 -25.31
N ARG A 137 17.37 4.10 -26.60
CA ARG A 137 16.40 4.17 -27.71
C ARG A 137 15.94 2.78 -28.15
N GLY A 138 14.76 2.77 -28.76
CA GLY A 138 14.17 1.61 -29.42
C GLY A 138 13.13 0.87 -28.59
N LEU A 139 12.53 -0.14 -29.24
CA LEU A 139 11.37 -0.86 -28.73
C LEU A 139 11.64 -1.54 -27.39
N VAL A 140 12.72 -2.33 -27.28
CA VAL A 140 13.00 -3.12 -26.06
C VAL A 140 13.18 -2.21 -24.83
N PRO A 141 14.01 -1.14 -24.87
CA PRO A 141 14.04 -0.16 -23.79
C PRO A 141 12.68 0.46 -23.48
N GLY A 142 11.84 0.73 -24.49
CA GLY A 142 10.48 1.26 -24.28
C GLY A 142 9.58 0.30 -23.52
N LEU A 143 9.66 -1.00 -23.83
CA LEU A 143 8.95 -2.05 -23.10
C LEU A 143 9.43 -2.15 -21.65
N CYS A 144 10.74 -2.11 -21.41
CA CYS A 144 11.31 -2.07 -20.06
C CYS A 144 10.84 -0.84 -19.28
N PHE A 145 10.86 0.34 -19.93
CA PHE A 145 10.34 1.58 -19.35
C PHE A 145 8.87 1.44 -18.93
N GLY A 146 8.05 0.88 -19.82
CA GLY A 146 6.65 0.57 -19.55
C GLY A 146 6.48 -0.33 -18.33
N ALA A 147 7.21 -1.45 -18.27
CA ALA A 147 7.14 -2.36 -17.12
C ALA A 147 7.54 -1.65 -15.80
N GLY A 148 8.60 -0.85 -15.82
CA GLY A 148 9.03 -0.06 -14.66
C GLY A 148 7.98 0.97 -14.20
N LEU A 149 7.28 1.62 -15.13
CA LEU A 149 6.14 2.50 -14.83
C LEU A 149 5.00 1.73 -14.16
N GLY A 150 4.68 0.54 -14.67
CA GLY A 150 3.61 -0.30 -14.12
C GLY A 150 3.89 -0.77 -12.69
N ILE A 151 5.12 -1.21 -12.41
CA ILE A 151 5.53 -1.59 -11.05
C ILE A 151 5.46 -0.37 -10.11
N THR A 152 5.90 0.80 -10.57
CA THR A 152 5.84 2.04 -9.79
C THR A 152 4.39 2.45 -9.49
N LEU A 153 3.49 2.34 -10.48
CA LEU A 153 2.06 2.60 -10.31
C LEU A 153 1.43 1.67 -9.27
N PHE A 154 1.74 0.37 -9.35
CA PHE A 154 1.28 -0.59 -8.35
C PHE A 154 1.82 -0.25 -6.96
N GLY A 155 3.10 0.11 -6.83
CA GLY A 155 3.69 0.55 -5.56
C GLY A 155 2.97 1.76 -4.95
N MET A 156 2.63 2.76 -5.76
CA MET A 156 1.82 3.90 -5.30
C MET A 156 0.42 3.47 -4.85
N ALA A 157 -0.27 2.63 -5.63
CA ALA A 157 -1.58 2.11 -5.26
C ALA A 157 -1.53 1.31 -3.95
N TYR A 158 -0.49 0.49 -3.78
CA TYR A 158 -0.23 -0.28 -2.56
C TYR A 158 -0.03 0.65 -1.37
N MET A 159 0.80 1.69 -1.48
CA MET A 159 0.99 2.66 -0.38
C MET A 159 -0.34 3.31 0.06
N PHE A 160 -1.21 3.75 -0.85
CA PHE A 160 -2.48 4.35 -0.44
C PHE A 160 -3.47 3.31 0.13
N VAL A 161 -3.59 2.14 -0.49
CA VAL A 161 -4.60 1.16 -0.09
C VAL A 161 -4.12 0.34 1.11
N HIS A 162 -2.94 -0.25 1.05
CA HIS A 162 -2.40 -1.05 2.14
C HIS A 162 -1.99 -0.16 3.32
N ASP A 163 -1.01 0.73 3.15
CA ASP A 163 -0.45 1.49 4.27
C ASP A 163 -1.44 2.55 4.77
N GLY A 164 -2.05 3.29 3.84
CA GLY A 164 -3.02 4.33 4.15
C GLY A 164 -4.35 3.77 4.65
N LEU A 165 -5.07 3.00 3.83
CA LEU A 165 -6.43 2.57 4.15
C LEU A 165 -6.49 1.37 5.11
N VAL A 166 -5.73 0.30 4.84
CA VAL A 166 -5.79 -0.92 5.64
C VAL A 166 -5.13 -0.70 7.00
N HIS A 167 -3.90 -0.19 7.01
CA HIS A 167 -3.09 0.00 8.20
C HIS A 167 -3.25 1.36 8.87
N ARG A 168 -3.99 2.28 8.25
CA ARG A 168 -4.29 3.62 8.81
C ARG A 168 -3.05 4.43 9.15
N ARG A 169 -1.92 4.19 8.46
CA ARG A 169 -0.67 4.95 8.64
C ARG A 169 -0.87 6.44 8.36
N PHE A 170 -1.78 6.78 7.44
CA PHE A 170 -2.24 8.13 7.18
C PHE A 170 -3.71 8.12 6.69
N PRO A 171 -4.47 9.22 6.83
CA PRO A 171 -5.82 9.29 6.29
C PRO A 171 -5.83 9.32 4.76
N VAL A 172 -6.69 8.53 4.13
CA VAL A 172 -6.81 8.44 2.66
C VAL A 172 -8.02 9.20 2.09
N GLY A 173 -8.70 9.98 2.95
CA GLY A 173 -9.86 10.78 2.57
C GLY A 173 -10.98 9.92 1.96
N PRO A 174 -11.62 10.34 0.84
CA PRO A 174 -12.80 9.68 0.29
C PRO A 174 -12.61 8.21 -0.13
N ILE A 175 -11.37 7.77 -0.35
CA ILE A 175 -11.05 6.38 -0.76
C ILE A 175 -11.61 5.37 0.26
N GLU A 176 -11.61 5.71 1.55
CA GLU A 176 -12.12 4.84 2.60
C GLU A 176 -13.63 4.57 2.51
N ASN A 177 -14.36 5.42 1.79
CA ASN A 177 -15.81 5.34 1.64
C ASN A 177 -16.25 4.46 0.47
N VAL A 178 -15.34 4.11 -0.43
CA VAL A 178 -15.63 3.27 -1.58
C VAL A 178 -15.94 1.83 -1.12
N PRO A 179 -17.10 1.25 -1.46
CA PRO A 179 -17.51 -0.07 -0.98
C PRO A 179 -16.48 -1.18 -1.26
N TYR A 180 -15.87 -1.17 -2.44
CA TYR A 180 -14.85 -2.15 -2.82
C TYR A 180 -13.60 -2.05 -1.93
N PHE A 181 -13.04 -0.86 -1.73
CA PHE A 181 -11.86 -0.69 -0.88
C PHE A 181 -12.14 -1.00 0.60
N ARG A 182 -13.38 -0.79 1.06
CA ARG A 182 -13.81 -1.25 2.38
C ARG A 182 -13.76 -2.78 2.49
N ARG A 183 -14.20 -3.50 1.45
CA ARG A 183 -14.09 -4.97 1.38
C ARG A 183 -12.63 -5.42 1.36
N VAL A 184 -11.77 -4.78 0.56
CA VAL A 184 -10.33 -5.04 0.54
C VAL A 184 -9.73 -4.90 1.93
N ALA A 185 -10.02 -3.80 2.62
CA ALA A 185 -9.48 -3.56 3.96
C ALA A 185 -10.04 -4.54 5.00
N ALA A 186 -11.28 -5.00 4.85
CA ALA A 186 -11.85 -6.06 5.69
C ALA A 186 -11.19 -7.42 5.42
N ALA A 187 -10.94 -7.75 4.15
CA ALA A 187 -10.28 -8.99 3.76
C ALA A 187 -8.84 -9.06 4.31
N HIS A 188 -8.09 -7.97 4.20
CA HIS A 188 -6.74 -7.87 4.78
C HIS A 188 -6.76 -7.92 6.32
N GLN A 189 -7.83 -7.46 6.96
CA GLN A 189 -7.97 -7.59 8.41
C GLN A 189 -8.19 -9.04 8.85
N ILE A 190 -8.87 -9.85 8.03
CA ILE A 190 -9.08 -11.29 8.28
C ILE A 190 -7.76 -12.04 8.11
N HIS A 191 -6.94 -11.65 7.13
CA HIS A 191 -5.57 -12.15 6.97
C HIS A 191 -4.76 -12.02 8.27
N HIS A 192 -4.71 -10.82 8.87
CA HIS A 192 -4.04 -10.55 10.15
C HIS A 192 -4.66 -11.25 11.38
N MET A 193 -5.82 -11.89 11.22
CA MET A 193 -6.42 -12.73 12.27
C MET A 193 -5.99 -14.19 12.13
N ASP A 194 -5.14 -14.52 11.16
CA ASP A 194 -4.70 -15.89 10.83
C ASP A 194 -5.85 -16.88 10.65
N LYS A 195 -6.97 -16.40 10.08
CA LYS A 195 -8.10 -17.24 9.70
C LYS A 195 -7.88 -17.85 8.32
N PHE A 196 -8.48 -19.01 8.07
CA PHE A 196 -8.46 -19.68 6.76
C PHE A 196 -7.03 -19.93 6.25
N ASP A 197 -6.13 -20.44 7.09
CA ASP A 197 -4.71 -20.65 6.77
C ASP A 197 -4.04 -19.35 6.24
N SER A 198 -4.33 -18.25 6.94
CA SER A 198 -3.89 -16.89 6.64
C SER A 198 -4.27 -16.39 5.23
N VAL A 199 -5.32 -16.95 4.61
CA VAL A 199 -5.93 -16.37 3.40
C VAL A 199 -6.73 -15.12 3.80
N PRO A 200 -6.69 -14.02 3.02
CA PRO A 200 -6.09 -13.86 1.69
C PRO A 200 -4.65 -13.33 1.67
N TYR A 201 -3.93 -13.58 0.56
CA TYR A 201 -2.56 -13.10 0.36
C TYR A 201 -2.47 -11.94 -0.65
N GLY A 202 -3.44 -11.77 -1.54
CA GLY A 202 -3.55 -10.64 -2.46
C GLY A 202 -4.16 -9.42 -1.77
N LEU A 203 -3.75 -8.23 -2.20
CA LEU A 203 -4.33 -6.98 -1.68
C LEU A 203 -5.69 -6.73 -2.33
N PHE A 204 -5.73 -6.60 -3.65
CA PHE A 204 -6.95 -6.30 -4.40
C PHE A 204 -7.80 -7.55 -4.67
N LEU A 205 -7.15 -8.70 -4.83
CA LEU A 205 -7.81 -10.00 -4.99
C LEU A 205 -8.27 -10.61 -3.67
N GLY A 206 -7.94 -10.00 -2.52
CA GLY A 206 -8.22 -10.57 -1.21
C GLY A 206 -9.70 -10.91 -0.95
N PRO A 207 -10.69 -10.07 -1.33
CA PRO A 207 -12.10 -10.44 -1.23
C PRO A 207 -12.48 -11.70 -2.02
N LYS A 208 -11.87 -11.89 -3.21
CA LYS A 208 -12.11 -13.05 -4.07
C LYS A 208 -11.45 -14.31 -3.50
N GLU A 209 -10.24 -14.20 -2.98
CA GLU A 209 -9.57 -15.33 -2.33
C GLU A 209 -10.34 -15.83 -1.10
N LEU A 210 -10.92 -14.92 -0.31
CA LEU A 210 -11.80 -15.30 0.78
C LEU A 210 -13.05 -16.01 0.30
N GLU A 211 -13.65 -15.58 -0.81
CA GLU A 211 -14.79 -16.26 -1.41
C GLU A 211 -14.43 -17.69 -1.84
N GLU A 212 -13.26 -17.88 -2.45
CA GLU A 212 -12.75 -19.19 -2.91
C GLU A 212 -12.54 -20.20 -1.76
N VAL A 213 -12.24 -19.72 -0.53
CA VAL A 213 -12.07 -20.57 0.67
C VAL A 213 -13.32 -20.61 1.57
N GLY A 214 -14.44 -20.06 1.14
CA GLY A 214 -15.70 -20.05 1.92
C GLY A 214 -15.75 -19.01 3.05
N GLY A 215 -14.85 -18.03 3.04
CA GLY A 215 -14.75 -16.94 4.03
C GLY A 215 -15.71 -15.77 3.83
N THR A 216 -16.69 -15.86 2.93
CA THR A 216 -17.61 -14.76 2.57
C THR A 216 -18.42 -14.24 3.77
N GLU A 217 -18.88 -15.13 4.66
CA GLU A 217 -19.64 -14.73 5.85
C GLU A 217 -18.76 -13.92 6.83
N GLU A 218 -17.51 -14.34 7.02
CA GLU A 218 -16.55 -13.64 7.87
C GLU A 218 -16.19 -12.27 7.27
N LEU A 219 -16.00 -12.21 5.94
CA LEU A 219 -15.77 -10.97 5.22
C LEU A 219 -16.92 -9.97 5.43
N GLU A 220 -18.17 -10.41 5.29
CA GLU A 220 -19.32 -9.53 5.48
C GLU A 220 -19.44 -9.07 6.94
N LYS A 221 -19.20 -9.96 7.91
CA LYS A 221 -19.15 -9.61 9.34
C LYS A 221 -18.13 -8.50 9.63
N GLU A 222 -16.91 -8.61 9.10
CA GLU A 222 -15.86 -7.60 9.32
C GLU A 222 -16.16 -6.30 8.57
N VAL A 223 -16.77 -6.35 7.38
CA VAL A 223 -17.26 -5.15 6.67
C VAL A 223 -18.29 -4.40 7.52
N GLN A 224 -19.31 -5.10 8.04
CA GLN A 224 -20.33 -4.50 8.91
C GLN A 224 -19.75 -3.96 10.21
N ARG A 225 -18.74 -4.65 10.78
CA ARG A 225 -17.99 -4.16 11.95
C ARG A 225 -17.28 -2.84 11.64
N ARG A 226 -16.63 -2.72 10.47
CA ARG A 226 -15.96 -1.50 10.04
C ARG A 226 -16.95 -0.34 9.83
N ILE A 227 -18.10 -0.59 9.21
CA ILE A 227 -19.17 0.42 9.04
C ILE A 227 -19.66 0.93 10.39
N ARG A 228 -20.01 0.03 11.32
CA ARG A 228 -20.49 0.40 12.66
C ARG A 228 -19.45 1.18 13.46
N ARG A 229 -18.17 0.78 13.40
CA ARG A 229 -17.06 1.51 14.03
C ARG A 229 -16.95 2.93 13.50
N ARG A 230 -17.15 3.13 12.19
CA ARG A 230 -17.11 4.45 11.58
C ARG A 230 -18.29 5.32 11.99
N GLN A 231 -19.52 4.81 11.87
CA GLN A 231 -20.72 5.51 12.31
C GLN A 231 -20.62 5.98 13.77
N LYS A 232 -20.04 5.15 14.65
CA LYS A 232 -19.79 5.52 16.04
C LYS A 232 -18.75 6.64 16.18
N SER A 233 -17.69 6.62 15.35
CA SER A 233 -16.67 7.67 15.34
C SER A 233 -17.24 9.00 14.86
N ASP A 234 -18.04 8.98 13.79
CA ASP A 234 -18.65 10.18 13.20
C ASP A 234 -19.70 10.78 14.14
N ALA A 235 -20.44 9.96 14.88
CA ALA A 235 -21.41 10.42 15.88
C ALA A 235 -20.78 11.02 17.16
N MET A 236 -19.48 10.86 17.34
CA MET A 236 -18.73 11.35 18.52
C MET A 236 -17.90 12.61 18.22
N GLN A 237 -17.88 13.04 16.95
CA GLN A 237 -17.28 14.29 16.47
C GLN A 237 -18.34 15.38 16.37
#